data_AF-A0A963DTS6-F1
#
_entry.id   AF-A0A963DTS6-F1
#
_cell.length_a   1.000
_cell.length_b   1.000
_cell.length_c   1.000
_cell.angle_alpha   90.00
_cell.angle_beta   90.00
_cell.angle_gamma   90.00
#
_symmetry.space_group_name_H-M   'P 1'
#
loop_
_entity.id
_entity.type
_entity.pdbx_description
1 polymer ?
#
loop_
_entity_poly.entity_id
_entity_poly.type
_entity_poly.pdbx_seq_one_letter_code
_entity_poly.pdbx_strand_id
1 'polypeptide(L)'
;MRARHPIMHRQGGAAAVEFALVATLFIALVVAVIELARVAFIYATAVEATRLGARVAVVCSPNDQAAVRAKMKNLLPMLTDDKISILYPASKCSAASCDPVTVSIQNLTVDAVIPLVPLRFPIPPNATSLPAESLDSTDNPLCA
;
A
#
# COMPACT_ATOMS: atom_id res chain seq x y z
N MET A 1 41.63 -36.09 56.99
CA MET A 1 41.29 -36.07 55.54
C MET A 1 40.05 -35.19 55.34
N ARG A 2 40.14 -34.10 54.57
CA ARG A 2 39.04 -33.15 54.35
C ARG A 2 38.51 -33.34 52.93
N ALA A 3 37.34 -33.96 52.78
CA ALA A 3 36.71 -34.16 51.48
C ALA A 3 36.18 -32.82 50.95
N ARG A 4 36.65 -32.40 49.78
CA ARG A 4 36.10 -31.23 49.06
C ARG A 4 34.84 -31.68 48.32
N HIS A 5 33.70 -31.10 48.68
CA HIS A 5 32.44 -31.29 47.97
C HIS A 5 32.51 -30.56 46.62
N PRO A 6 32.28 -31.23 45.47
CA PRO A 6 32.22 -30.56 44.18
C PRO A 6 30.95 -29.70 44.12
N ILE A 7 31.14 -28.40 43.93
CA ILE A 7 30.03 -27.46 43.71
C ILE A 7 29.49 -27.76 42.32
N MET A 8 28.39 -28.50 42.24
CA MET A 8 27.70 -28.77 40.99
C MET A 8 26.99 -27.49 40.53
N HIS A 9 27.62 -26.74 39.63
CA HIS A 9 27.03 -25.56 39.01
C HIS A 9 25.77 -25.95 38.24
N ARG A 10 24.59 -25.58 38.77
CA ARG A 10 23.31 -25.76 38.08
C ARG A 10 23.23 -24.82 36.87
N GLN A 11 23.57 -25.32 35.67
CA GLN A 11 23.43 -24.60 34.39
C GLN A 11 21.99 -24.57 33.84
N GLY A 12 20.99 -25.08 34.57
CA GLY A 12 19.62 -25.24 34.06
C GLY A 12 18.91 -23.95 33.64
N GLY A 13 19.34 -22.79 34.12
CA GLY A 13 18.79 -21.49 33.70
C GLY A 13 19.46 -20.89 32.46
N ALA A 14 20.71 -21.24 32.16
CA ALA A 14 21.47 -20.64 31.06
C ALA A 14 20.86 -21.00 29.70
N ALA A 15 20.54 -22.28 29.50
CA ALA A 15 19.88 -22.76 28.28
C ALA A 15 18.51 -22.10 28.04
N ALA A 16 17.76 -21.84 29.12
CA ALA A 16 16.47 -21.15 29.02
C ALA A 16 16.62 -19.68 28.58
N VAL A 17 17.66 -18.98 29.06
CA VAL A 17 17.96 -17.60 28.67
C VAL A 17 18.45 -17.53 27.22
N GLU A 18 19.35 -18.43 26.82
CA GLU A 18 19.83 -18.50 25.43
C GLU A 18 18.69 -18.77 24.45
N PHE A 19 17.79 -19.71 24.79
CA PHE A 19 16.60 -19.97 24.00
C PHE A 19 15.69 -18.75 23.92
N ALA A 20 15.46 -18.05 25.04
CA ALA A 20 14.61 -16.85 25.06
C ALA A 20 15.18 -15.75 24.13
N LEU A 21 16.49 -15.51 24.17
CA LEU A 21 17.13 -14.50 23.31
C LEU A 21 16.99 -14.83 21.82
N VAL A 22 17.25 -16.08 21.43
CA VAL A 22 17.13 -16.54 20.04
C VAL A 22 15.66 -16.50 19.60
N ALA A 23 14.74 -16.97 20.44
CA ALA A 23 13.31 -16.98 20.15
C ALA A 23 12.76 -15.56 19.96
N THR A 24 13.15 -14.60 20.81
CA THR A 24 12.75 -13.20 20.67
C THR A 24 13.26 -12.61 19.35
N LEU A 25 14.53 -12.85 19.00
CA LEU A 25 15.09 -12.38 17.73
C LEU A 25 14.37 -13.00 16.53
N PHE A 26 14.09 -14.31 16.59
CA PHE A 26 13.40 -15.02 15.52
C PHE A 26 11.96 -14.52 15.33
N ILE A 27 11.21 -14.32 16.41
CA ILE A 27 9.84 -13.78 16.35
C ILE A 27 9.86 -12.36 15.78
N ALA A 28 10.80 -11.51 16.20
CA ALA A 28 10.95 -10.16 15.67
C ALA A 28 11.23 -10.16 14.15
N LEU A 29 12.10 -11.07 13.68
CA LEU A 29 12.38 -11.26 12.26
C LEU A 29 11.12 -11.68 11.48
N VAL A 30 10.37 -12.66 12.00
CA VAL A 30 9.13 -13.14 11.34
C VAL A 30 8.10 -12.00 11.24
N VAL A 31 7.89 -11.23 12.31
CA VAL A 31 6.99 -10.06 12.29
C VAL A 31 7.46 -9.03 11.26
N ALA A 32 8.76 -8.76 11.19
CA ALA A 32 9.32 -7.82 10.21
C ALA A 32 9.06 -8.26 8.76
N VAL A 33 9.21 -9.56 8.46
CA VAL A 33 8.93 -10.11 7.13
C VAL A 33 7.45 -10.00 6.78
N ILE A 34 6.56 -10.30 7.74
CA ILE A 34 5.10 -10.18 7.54
C ILE A 34 4.70 -8.73 7.24
N GLU A 35 5.22 -7.77 8.00
CA GLU A 35 4.94 -6.35 7.78
C GLU A 35 5.46 -5.88 6.41
N LEU A 36 6.68 -6.29 6.03
CA LEU A 36 7.22 -5.96 4.70
C LEU A 36 6.38 -6.57 3.57
N ALA A 37 5.92 -7.81 3.72
CA ALA A 37 5.03 -8.46 2.76
C ALA A 37 3.69 -7.72 2.62
N ARG A 38 3.12 -7.26 3.74
CA ARG A 38 1.91 -6.44 3.75
C ARG A 38 2.12 -5.11 3.02
N VAL A 39 3.22 -4.41 3.28
CA VAL A 39 3.56 -3.15 2.59
C VAL A 39 3.73 -3.38 1.09
N ALA A 40 4.42 -4.46 0.69
CA ALA A 40 4.58 -4.81 -0.72
C ALA A 40 3.24 -5.11 -1.41
N PHE A 41 2.33 -5.81 -0.73
CA PHE A 41 0.98 -6.06 -1.22
C PHE A 41 0.17 -4.77 -1.41
N ILE A 42 0.27 -3.83 -0.45
CA ILE A 42 -0.37 -2.51 -0.56
C ILE A 42 0.18 -1.74 -1.76
N TYR A 43 1.49 -1.77 -2.00
CA TYR A 43 2.09 -1.14 -3.17
C TYR A 43 1.56 -1.72 -4.49
N ALA A 44 1.49 -3.05 -4.61
CA ALA A 44 0.93 -3.70 -5.79
C ALA A 44 -0.55 -3.33 -5.99
N THR A 45 -1.32 -3.28 -4.89
CA THR A 45 -2.73 -2.87 -4.90
C THR A 45 -2.89 -1.41 -5.29
N ALA A 46 -1.99 -0.52 -4.87
CA ALA A 46 -1.99 0.88 -5.27
C ALA A 46 -1.75 1.04 -6.79
N VAL A 47 -0.85 0.23 -7.37
CA VAL A 47 -0.63 0.22 -8.83
C VAL A 47 -1.90 -0.20 -9.55
N GLU A 48 -2.52 -1.29 -9.11
CA GLU A 48 -3.78 -1.75 -9.71
C GLU A 48 -4.93 -0.74 -9.52
N ALA A 49 -4.98 -0.06 -8.37
CA ALA A 49 -5.94 1.00 -8.13
C ALA A 49 -5.77 2.17 -9.10
N THR A 50 -4.54 2.62 -9.40
CA THR A 50 -4.32 3.64 -10.45
C THR A 50 -4.72 3.14 -11.84
N ARG A 51 -4.49 1.86 -12.15
CA ARG A 51 -4.90 1.27 -13.43
C ARG A 51 -6.43 1.23 -13.58
N LEU A 52 -7.13 0.80 -12.53
CA LEU A 52 -8.59 0.83 -12.50
C LEU A 52 -9.10 2.28 -12.60
N GLY A 53 -8.52 3.18 -11.80
CA GLY A 53 -8.87 4.59 -11.82
C GLY A 53 -8.72 5.21 -13.21
N ALA A 54 -7.60 4.96 -13.89
CA ALA A 54 -7.36 5.45 -15.25
C ALA A 54 -8.39 4.92 -16.24
N ARG A 55 -8.75 3.62 -16.18
CA ARG A 55 -9.78 3.03 -17.06
C ARG A 55 -11.16 3.64 -16.88
N VAL A 56 -11.53 3.99 -15.65
CA VAL A 56 -12.81 4.67 -15.39
C VAL A 56 -12.71 6.14 -15.81
N ALA A 57 -11.59 6.80 -15.52
CA ALA A 57 -11.38 8.22 -15.78
C ALA A 57 -11.31 8.57 -17.28
N VAL A 58 -10.87 7.66 -18.16
CA VAL A 58 -10.87 7.93 -19.62
C VAL A 58 -12.26 7.94 -20.24
N VAL A 59 -13.24 7.31 -19.59
CA VAL A 59 -14.62 7.22 -20.09
C VAL A 59 -15.52 8.27 -19.41
N CYS A 60 -15.40 8.42 -18.09
CA CYS A 60 -16.28 9.31 -17.33
C CYS A 60 -15.93 10.79 -17.52
N SER A 61 -16.95 11.64 -17.41
CA SER A 61 -16.80 13.09 -17.43
C SER A 61 -15.84 13.57 -16.34
N PRO A 62 -15.02 14.61 -16.60
CA PRO A 62 -14.17 15.24 -15.58
C PRO A 62 -14.90 15.75 -14.33
N ASN A 63 -16.23 15.90 -14.40
CA ASN A 63 -17.07 16.31 -13.27
C ASN A 63 -17.37 15.15 -12.30
N ASP A 64 -17.26 13.89 -12.76
CA ASP A 64 -17.67 12.69 -12.01
C ASP A 64 -16.49 11.95 -11.37
N GLN A 65 -15.48 12.72 -10.93
CA GLN A 65 -14.29 12.15 -10.26
C GLN A 65 -14.62 11.38 -8.98
N ALA A 66 -15.79 11.62 -8.38
CA ALA A 66 -16.27 10.86 -7.23
C ALA A 66 -16.39 9.36 -7.53
N ALA A 67 -16.87 8.99 -8.73
CA ALA A 67 -16.97 7.59 -9.15
C ALA A 67 -15.58 6.95 -9.29
N VAL A 68 -14.63 7.66 -9.94
CA VAL A 68 -13.23 7.21 -10.05
C VAL A 68 -12.62 6.97 -8.67
N ARG A 69 -12.73 7.96 -7.76
CA ARG A 69 -12.23 7.85 -6.39
C ARG A 69 -12.89 6.70 -5.63
N ALA A 70 -14.21 6.50 -5.77
CA ALA A 70 -14.93 5.42 -5.13
C ALA A 70 -14.41 4.04 -5.58
N LYS A 71 -14.20 3.83 -6.90
CA LYS A 71 -13.64 2.57 -7.41
C LYS A 71 -12.21 2.34 -6.91
N MET A 72 -11.38 3.36 -6.86
CA MET A 72 -10.03 3.27 -6.30
C MET A 72 -10.05 2.93 -4.81
N LYS A 73 -10.91 3.57 -4.02
CA LYS A 73 -11.08 3.32 -2.58
C LYS A 73 -11.66 1.92 -2.29
N ASN A 74 -12.49 1.38 -3.16
CA ASN A 74 -12.98 0.00 -3.02
C ASN A 74 -11.84 -1.02 -3.17
N LEU A 75 -10.83 -0.76 -4.00
CA LEU A 75 -9.63 -1.60 -4.10
C LEU A 75 -8.64 -1.35 -2.97
N LEU A 76 -8.47 -0.09 -2.57
CA LEU A 76 -7.54 0.31 -1.52
C LEU A 76 -8.25 1.19 -0.47
N PRO A 77 -8.92 0.59 0.54
CA PRO A 77 -9.78 1.32 1.49
C PRO A 77 -9.08 2.36 2.38
N MET A 78 -7.75 2.26 2.52
CA MET A 78 -6.93 3.23 3.25
C MET A 78 -6.65 4.51 2.46
N LEU A 79 -7.07 4.57 1.20
CA LEU A 79 -6.84 5.71 0.33
C LEU A 79 -7.85 6.82 0.62
N THR A 80 -7.36 8.04 0.75
CA THR A 80 -8.16 9.25 0.95
C THR A 80 -8.10 10.15 -0.28
N ASP A 81 -9.11 11.01 -0.45
CA ASP A 81 -9.26 11.79 -1.69
C ASP A 81 -8.09 12.76 -1.94
N ASP A 82 -7.40 13.22 -0.88
CA ASP A 82 -6.20 14.07 -0.97
C ASP A 82 -4.96 13.34 -1.52
N LYS A 83 -4.96 12.01 -1.51
CA LYS A 83 -3.88 11.18 -2.05
C LYS A 83 -4.07 10.84 -3.52
N ILE A 84 -5.24 11.13 -4.08
CA ILE A 84 -5.61 10.80 -5.46
C ILE A 84 -5.59 12.07 -6.30
N SER A 85 -4.75 12.10 -7.34
CA SER A 85 -4.74 13.17 -8.33
C SER A 85 -5.13 12.62 -9.70
N ILE A 86 -6.13 13.26 -10.31
CA ILE A 86 -6.64 12.94 -11.64
C ILE A 86 -6.42 14.17 -12.52
N LEU A 87 -5.57 14.02 -13.54
CA LEU A 87 -5.28 15.05 -14.53
C LEU A 87 -6.01 14.71 -15.83
N TYR A 88 -6.97 15.56 -16.19
CA TYR A 88 -7.69 15.47 -17.46
C TYR A 88 -7.02 16.36 -18.51
N PRO A 89 -7.15 16.01 -19.80
CA PRO A 89 -6.72 16.88 -20.88
C PRO A 89 -7.56 18.16 -20.90
N ALA A 90 -6.97 19.27 -21.37
CA ALA A 90 -7.63 20.56 -21.43
C ALA A 90 -8.79 20.62 -22.46
N SER A 91 -8.81 19.67 -23.40
CA SER A 91 -9.84 19.56 -24.43
C SER A 91 -10.23 18.10 -24.65
N LYS A 92 -11.46 17.88 -25.15
CA LYS A 92 -11.91 16.54 -25.55
C LYS A 92 -11.07 16.05 -26.72
N CYS A 93 -10.87 14.74 -26.78
CA CYS A 93 -10.14 14.07 -27.86
C CYS A 93 -10.73 14.47 -29.23
N SER A 94 -9.86 14.90 -30.14
CA SER A 94 -10.18 15.31 -31.51
C SER A 94 -9.27 14.58 -32.50
N ALA A 95 -9.57 14.67 -33.80
CA ALA A 95 -8.71 14.09 -34.84
C ALA A 95 -7.26 14.64 -34.83
N ALA A 96 -7.01 15.78 -34.18
CA ALA A 96 -5.70 16.44 -34.11
C ALA A 96 -4.98 16.26 -32.77
N SER A 97 -5.69 15.93 -31.69
CA SER A 97 -5.12 15.86 -30.33
C SER A 97 -5.96 15.00 -29.40
N CYS A 98 -5.33 13.99 -28.81
CA CYS A 98 -5.92 13.16 -27.76
C CYS A 98 -4.90 12.98 -26.64
N ASP A 99 -4.81 14.02 -25.80
CA ASP A 99 -3.95 14.01 -24.63
C ASP A 99 -4.46 12.97 -23.61
N PRO A 100 -3.55 12.32 -22.87
CA PRO A 100 -3.92 11.25 -21.96
C PRO A 100 -4.57 11.79 -20.69
N VAL A 101 -5.47 10.99 -20.11
CA VAL A 101 -5.89 11.13 -18.72
C VAL A 101 -4.87 10.43 -17.83
N THR A 102 -4.42 11.11 -16.78
CA THR A 102 -3.44 10.56 -15.84
C THR A 102 -4.03 10.45 -14.45
N VAL A 103 -3.99 9.27 -13.85
CA VAL A 103 -4.42 9.01 -12.47
C VAL A 103 -3.20 8.62 -11.65
N SER A 104 -3.01 9.28 -10.51
CA SER A 104 -1.86 9.04 -9.62
C SER A 104 -2.25 8.94 -8.16
N ILE A 105 -1.47 8.15 -7.41
CA ILE A 105 -1.49 8.13 -5.95
C ILE A 105 -0.18 8.73 -5.43
N GLN A 106 -0.29 9.67 -4.51
CA GLN A 106 0.84 10.41 -3.97
C GLN A 106 0.74 10.53 -2.44
N ASN A 107 1.89 10.63 -1.77
CA ASN A 107 1.97 10.89 -0.32
C ASN A 107 1.19 9.88 0.55
N LEU A 108 1.09 8.62 0.11
CA LEU A 108 0.48 7.53 0.87
C LEU A 108 1.52 6.92 1.80
N THR A 109 1.17 6.77 3.08
CA THR A 109 2.03 6.17 4.11
C THR A 109 1.29 5.04 4.80
N VAL A 110 1.97 3.91 5.02
CA VAL A 110 1.44 2.76 5.75
C VAL A 110 2.12 2.69 7.11
N ASP A 111 1.31 2.68 8.17
CA ASP A 111 1.79 2.40 9.52
C ASP A 111 1.97 0.88 9.69
N ALA A 112 3.10 0.48 10.24
CA ALA A 112 3.37 -0.91 10.60
C ALA A 112 2.69 -1.28 11.92
N VAL A 113 2.20 -2.50 12.01
CA VAL A 113 1.45 -2.99 13.17
C VAL A 113 2.38 -3.72 14.15
N ILE A 114 3.49 -3.07 14.51
CA ILE A 114 4.50 -3.64 15.40
C ILE A 114 4.31 -3.06 16.81
N PRO A 115 4.13 -3.90 17.85
CA PRO A 115 4.14 -3.41 19.22
C PRO A 115 5.56 -2.88 19.56
N LEU A 116 5.64 -1.73 20.22
CA LEU A 116 6.84 -0.93 20.62
C LEU A 116 7.37 0.12 19.64
N VAL A 117 7.35 -0.09 18.32
CA VAL A 117 8.03 0.83 17.38
C VAL A 117 7.05 1.38 16.33
N PRO A 118 6.73 2.69 16.35
CA PRO A 118 5.86 3.30 15.35
C PRO A 118 6.64 3.54 14.04
N LEU A 119 6.82 2.48 13.25
CA LEU A 119 7.43 2.58 11.92
C LEU A 119 6.38 2.98 10.88
N ARG A 120 6.76 3.94 10.02
CA ARG A 120 5.95 4.41 8.89
C ARG A 120 6.69 4.16 7.59
N PHE A 121 6.01 3.53 6.64
CA PHE A 121 6.55 3.22 5.33
C PHE A 121 5.89 4.11 4.28
N PRO A 122 6.62 5.04 3.65
CA PRO A 122 6.10 5.80 2.52
C PRO A 122 5.98 4.86 1.31
N ILE A 123 4.81 4.86 0.70
CA ILE A 123 4.57 4.15 -0.55
C ILE A 123 5.11 5.02 -1.69
N PRO A 124 5.93 4.46 -2.60
CA PRO A 124 6.42 5.22 -3.76
C PRO A 124 5.25 5.75 -4.59
N PRO A 125 5.31 7.02 -5.04
CA PRO A 125 4.27 7.57 -5.90
C PRO A 125 4.17 6.77 -7.20
N ASN A 126 2.96 6.57 -7.67
CA ASN A 126 2.68 5.86 -8.92
C ASN A 126 1.63 6.60 -9.75
N ALA A 127 1.69 6.40 -11.06
CA ALA A 127 0.76 7.01 -11.98
C ALA A 127 0.48 6.04 -13.14
N THR A 128 -0.75 6.07 -13.62
CA THR A 128 -1.17 5.40 -14.86
C THR A 128 -1.79 6.43 -15.79
N SER A 129 -1.31 6.48 -17.03
CA SER A 129 -1.86 7.34 -18.08
C SER A 129 -2.46 6.49 -19.18
N LEU A 130 -3.67 6.85 -19.61
CA LEU A 130 -4.39 6.21 -20.72
C LEU A 130 -4.97 7.29 -21.64
N PRO A 131 -5.08 7.04 -22.96
CA PRO A 131 -5.71 7.99 -23.88
C PRO A 131 -7.17 8.22 -23.48
N ALA A 132 -7.61 9.49 -23.53
CA ALA A 132 -9.01 9.82 -23.29
C ALA A 132 -9.92 9.14 -24.33
N GLU A 133 -11.05 8.60 -23.87
CA GLU A 133 -12.07 8.01 -24.73
C GLU A 133 -13.28 8.95 -24.83
N SER A 134 -14.43 8.59 -24.26
CA SER A 134 -15.66 9.39 -24.39
C SER A 134 -15.66 10.67 -23.55
N LEU A 135 -15.04 10.65 -22.36
CA LEU A 135 -15.14 11.71 -21.35
C LEU A 135 -16.59 12.21 -21.16
N ASP A 136 -17.52 11.26 -21.18
CA ASP A 136 -18.95 11.48 -21.09
C ASP A 136 -19.58 10.39 -20.23
N SER A 137 -20.28 10.84 -19.19
CA SER A 137 -20.95 9.98 -18.22
C SER A 137 -22.41 9.71 -18.57
N THR A 138 -22.94 10.33 -19.63
CA THR A 138 -24.33 10.18 -20.04
C THR A 138 -24.67 8.70 -20.26
N ASP A 139 -25.68 8.21 -19.54
CA ASP A 139 -26.15 6.82 -19.55
C ASP A 139 -25.06 5.76 -19.24
N ASN A 140 -23.98 6.13 -18.55
CA ASN A 140 -22.90 5.21 -18.20
C ASN A 140 -22.92 4.81 -16.70
N PRO A 141 -23.36 3.58 -16.35
CA PRO A 141 -23.41 3.13 -14.96
C PRO A 141 -22.03 2.96 -14.30
N LEU A 142 -20.93 2.97 -15.08
CA LEU A 142 -19.58 2.94 -14.52
C LEU A 142 -19.18 4.28 -13.87
N CYS A 143 -19.85 5.36 -14.26
CA CYS A 143 -19.59 6.73 -13.80
C CYS A 143 -20.49 7.17 -12.65
N ALA A 144 -21.31 6.24 -12.12
CA ALA A 144 -22.18 6.43 -10.97
C ALA A 144 -21.54 5.93 -9.65
#